data_AF-A0A7C1N871-F1
#
_entry.id   AF-A0A7C1N871-F1
#
_cell.length_a   1.000
_cell.length_b   1.000
_cell.length_c   1.000
_cell.angle_alpha   90.00
_cell.angle_beta   90.00
_cell.angle_gamma   90.00
#
_symmetry.space_group_name_H-M   'P 1'
#
loop_
_entity.id
_entity.type
_entity.pdbx_description
1 polymer ?
#
loop_
_entity_poly.entity_id
_entity_poly.type
_entity_poly.pdbx_seq_one_letter_code
_entity_poly.pdbx_strand_id
1 'polypeptide(L)'
;MVYFELNRLSYNCGETKSKCSKYPKHCMSCLKKKLKDLGFEINSNVEIFELGAREQRHELEQETIWQKFVDVLNVRHILIMEKESGLRLLSYSISGAEVDPDLLSGFIQANVTFSESDNVSLKGSEYTNNNQFYDLQYQNFNILLKNGRFIRFCLILDQKASENMRVDVLKVLHEFEEKFHKKIMNFKKTGIFDSNNMIEYIVDKLKINLVFPMSLTQSIAPDDLERINQNQIQKAIIRLAEELLLTKEVFFIYNLLIKVKRIVNLDSSIILHEIYQLFENKIIIPINLEAVVNQIEMNQEAKFEKITKYKPISSIITNNSDSEDFKIKDLDKNSAITIIKELMRKGKTAEKALAYHVAIKDYKRALSVSREYNLKEDIDKISHIILNLENKERQLELEFVMKAGENAEKNGDYIQSINFYQKGLKILEGFLIFNPSDSRIKKLKKKITKIRAEI
;
A
#
# COMPACT_ATOMS: atom_id res chain seq x y z
N MET A 1 -28.03 14.38 -17.84
CA MET A 1 -28.96 14.09 -16.72
C MET A 1 -28.50 14.87 -15.49
N VAL A 2 -29.39 15.17 -14.55
CA VAL A 2 -29.07 15.89 -13.30
C VAL A 2 -28.76 14.87 -12.21
N TYR A 3 -27.63 15.07 -11.53
CA TYR A 3 -27.14 14.17 -10.49
C TYR A 3 -27.06 14.92 -9.18
N PHE A 4 -27.25 14.20 -8.09
CA PHE A 4 -27.21 14.72 -6.74
C PHE A 4 -26.26 13.87 -5.91
N GLU A 5 -25.59 14.49 -4.97
CA GLU A 5 -24.89 13.81 -3.88
C GLU A 5 -25.85 13.72 -2.69
N LEU A 6 -26.00 12.52 -2.11
CA LEU A 6 -26.81 12.25 -0.92
C LEU A 6 -25.90 11.58 0.10
N ASN A 7 -25.41 12.32 1.10
CA ASN A 7 -24.41 11.80 2.04
C ASN A 7 -23.26 11.07 1.31
N ARG A 8 -22.67 11.72 0.29
CA ARG A 8 -21.60 11.18 -0.57
C ARG A 8 -21.98 10.03 -1.50
N LEU A 9 -23.26 9.64 -1.56
CA LEU A 9 -23.77 8.70 -2.57
C LEU A 9 -24.28 9.45 -3.79
N SER A 10 -23.88 9.03 -4.99
CA SER A 10 -24.36 9.62 -6.23
C SER A 10 -25.77 9.11 -6.58
N TYR A 11 -26.67 10.04 -6.88
CA TYR A 11 -28.05 9.74 -7.28
C TYR A 11 -28.40 10.44 -8.59
N ASN A 12 -28.79 9.65 -9.58
CA ASN A 12 -29.28 10.16 -10.85
C ASN A 12 -30.79 10.39 -10.77
N CYS A 13 -31.25 11.62 -10.98
CA CYS A 13 -32.69 11.90 -10.91
C CYS A 13 -33.48 11.41 -12.13
N GLY A 14 -32.80 10.96 -13.19
CA GLY A 14 -33.39 10.42 -14.42
C GLY A 14 -33.75 11.48 -15.48
N GLU A 15 -33.67 12.77 -15.14
CA GLU A 15 -34.07 13.87 -16.03
C GLU A 15 -32.87 14.69 -16.53
N THR A 16 -32.97 15.30 -17.71
CA THR A 16 -31.98 16.27 -18.21
C THR A 16 -32.38 17.70 -17.83
N LYS A 17 -31.39 18.59 -17.60
CA LYS A 17 -31.63 20.01 -17.23
C LYS A 17 -32.63 20.70 -18.17
N SER A 18 -32.58 20.39 -19.46
CA SER A 18 -33.45 20.94 -20.50
C SER A 18 -34.87 20.34 -20.55
N LYS A 19 -35.10 19.15 -19.96
CA LYS A 19 -36.40 18.46 -20.00
C LYS A 19 -37.22 18.63 -18.72
N CYS A 20 -36.58 19.00 -17.63
CA CYS A 20 -37.25 19.19 -16.35
C CYS A 20 -37.68 20.65 -16.16
N SER A 21 -38.98 20.93 -16.32
CA SER A 21 -39.57 22.27 -16.08
C SER A 21 -39.44 22.76 -14.63
N LYS A 22 -39.16 21.84 -13.70
CA LYS A 22 -39.01 22.08 -12.26
C LYS A 22 -37.55 22.38 -11.84
N TYR A 23 -36.60 22.25 -12.77
CA TYR A 23 -35.18 22.54 -12.53
C TYR A 23 -34.91 24.05 -12.63
N PRO A 24 -34.05 24.64 -11.78
CA PRO A 24 -33.39 24.05 -10.60
C PRO A 24 -34.22 24.15 -9.31
N LYS A 25 -35.28 24.98 -9.30
CA LYS A 25 -35.95 25.48 -8.08
C LYS A 25 -36.60 24.41 -7.20
N HIS A 26 -37.05 23.29 -7.77
CA HIS A 26 -37.79 22.25 -7.04
C HIS A 26 -37.08 20.89 -7.02
N CYS A 27 -35.83 20.82 -7.46
CA CYS A 27 -35.04 19.59 -7.48
C CYS A 27 -35.01 18.90 -6.12
N MET A 28 -34.78 19.67 -5.05
CA MET A 28 -34.65 19.11 -3.70
C MET A 28 -35.95 18.54 -3.15
N SER A 29 -37.07 19.23 -3.38
CA SER A 29 -38.39 18.70 -3.02
C SER A 29 -38.75 17.43 -3.80
N CYS A 30 -38.37 17.37 -5.08
CA CYS A 30 -38.61 16.23 -5.95
C CYS A 30 -37.77 15.03 -5.51
N LEU A 31 -36.50 15.25 -5.19
CA LEU A 31 -35.59 14.21 -4.70
C LEU A 31 -36.05 13.65 -3.37
N LYS A 32 -36.41 14.53 -2.43
CA LYS A 32 -36.92 14.11 -1.13
C LYS A 32 -38.19 13.29 -1.25
N LYS A 33 -39.09 13.68 -2.17
CA LYS A 33 -40.28 12.91 -2.47
C LYS A 33 -39.94 11.53 -3.06
N LYS A 34 -39.08 11.46 -4.08
CA LYS A 34 -38.67 10.19 -4.70
C LYS A 34 -38.04 9.23 -3.71
N LEU A 35 -37.16 9.72 -2.85
CA LEU A 35 -36.51 8.91 -1.82
C LEU A 35 -37.54 8.42 -0.78
N LYS A 36 -38.48 9.27 -0.38
CA LYS A 36 -39.59 8.86 0.50
C LYS A 36 -40.49 7.81 -0.14
N ASP A 37 -40.80 7.96 -1.44
CA ASP A 37 -41.59 7.00 -2.21
C ASP A 37 -40.87 5.64 -2.34
N LEU A 38 -39.53 5.63 -2.28
CA LEU A 38 -38.69 4.43 -2.22
C LEU A 38 -38.50 3.87 -0.79
N GLY A 39 -39.16 4.46 0.21
CA GLY A 39 -39.11 3.99 1.60
C GLY A 39 -37.94 4.56 2.43
N PHE A 40 -37.19 5.54 1.92
CA PHE A 40 -36.12 6.19 2.68
C PHE A 40 -36.66 7.32 3.57
N GLU A 41 -36.35 7.27 4.86
CA GLU A 41 -36.58 8.39 5.77
C GLU A 41 -35.42 9.39 5.69
N ILE A 42 -35.71 10.60 5.22
CA ILE A 42 -34.71 11.65 5.04
C ILE A 42 -34.74 12.54 6.26
N ASN A 43 -33.82 12.31 7.19
CA ASN A 43 -33.62 13.18 8.33
C ASN A 43 -33.09 14.56 7.90
N SER A 44 -33.27 15.57 8.75
CA SER A 44 -32.78 16.95 8.52
C SER A 44 -31.27 17.06 8.29
N ASN A 45 -30.51 16.01 8.60
CA ASN A 45 -29.06 15.96 8.52
C ASN A 45 -28.55 15.44 7.17
N VAL A 46 -29.43 15.09 6.23
CA VAL A 46 -29.01 14.63 4.90
C VAL A 46 -28.58 15.84 4.08
N GLU A 47 -27.29 15.93 3.80
CA GLU A 47 -26.72 16.94 2.91
C GLU A 47 -26.95 16.51 1.47
N ILE A 48 -27.49 17.43 0.67
CA ILE A 48 -27.77 17.19 -0.75
C ILE A 48 -27.15 18.29 -1.60
N PHE A 49 -26.28 17.90 -2.53
CA PHE A 49 -25.60 18.82 -3.45
C PHE A 49 -25.93 18.45 -4.90
N GLU A 50 -26.13 19.44 -5.78
CA GLU A 50 -26.26 19.17 -7.21
C GLU A 50 -24.86 18.98 -7.83
N LEU A 51 -24.64 17.84 -8.50
CA LEU A 51 -23.42 17.54 -9.22
C LEU A 51 -23.57 18.03 -10.68
N GLY A 52 -23.00 19.20 -10.95
CA GLY A 52 -23.19 19.95 -12.19
C GLY A 52 -22.40 19.42 -13.38
N ALA A 53 -21.19 18.88 -13.18
CA ALA A 53 -20.26 18.46 -14.25
C ALA A 53 -19.80 16.99 -14.11
N ARG A 54 -19.34 16.38 -15.22
CA ARG A 54 -18.75 15.02 -15.23
C ARG A 54 -17.49 14.94 -14.37
N GLU A 55 -16.68 16.00 -14.37
CA GLU A 55 -15.45 16.14 -13.59
C GLU A 55 -15.74 16.07 -12.08
N GLN A 56 -16.73 16.81 -11.59
CA GLN A 56 -17.13 16.77 -10.16
C GLN A 56 -17.55 15.38 -9.68
N ARG A 57 -18.11 14.53 -10.56
CA ARG A 57 -18.45 13.15 -10.20
C ARG A 57 -17.22 12.27 -10.11
N HIS A 58 -16.29 12.46 -11.04
CA HIS A 58 -15.03 11.73 -11.05
C HIS A 58 -14.19 12.07 -9.82
N GLU A 59 -14.16 13.35 -9.44
CA GLU A 59 -13.54 13.82 -8.18
C GLU A 59 -14.20 13.19 -6.94
N LEU A 60 -15.54 13.15 -6.90
CA LEU A 60 -16.27 12.51 -5.79
C LEU A 60 -15.98 11.00 -5.70
N GLU A 61 -15.92 10.30 -6.84
CA GLU A 61 -15.56 8.88 -6.90
C GLU A 61 -14.12 8.65 -6.42
N GLN A 62 -13.19 9.50 -6.83
CA GLN A 62 -11.79 9.48 -6.36
C GLN A 62 -11.71 9.65 -4.84
N GLU A 63 -12.42 10.64 -4.29
CA GLU A 63 -12.44 10.91 -2.85
C GLU A 63 -13.09 9.77 -2.06
N THR A 64 -14.15 9.18 -2.61
CA THR A 64 -14.83 8.04 -1.99
C THR A 64 -13.91 6.82 -1.89
N ILE A 65 -13.18 6.51 -2.96
CA ILE A 65 -12.19 5.42 -2.99
C ILE A 65 -11.03 5.73 -2.05
N TRP A 66 -10.56 6.98 -2.02
CA TRP A 66 -9.53 7.44 -1.10
C TRP A 66 -9.93 7.23 0.35
N GLN A 67 -11.11 7.70 0.75
CA GLN A 67 -11.61 7.54 2.10
C GLN A 67 -11.74 6.05 2.47
N LYS A 68 -12.28 5.23 1.57
CA LYS A 68 -12.38 3.78 1.78
C LYS A 68 -11.00 3.14 2.01
N PHE A 69 -10.00 3.52 1.22
CA PHE A 69 -8.66 2.98 1.38
C PHE A 69 -8.01 3.41 2.71
N VAL A 70 -8.19 4.66 3.12
CA VAL A 70 -7.72 5.16 4.43
C VAL A 70 -8.41 4.43 5.58
N ASP A 71 -9.72 4.24 5.48
CA ASP A 71 -10.52 3.52 6.48
C ASP A 71 -10.05 2.07 6.62
N VAL A 72 -9.75 1.41 5.50
CA VAL A 72 -9.25 0.03 5.51
C VAL A 72 -7.82 -0.05 6.07
N LEU A 73 -6.94 0.88 5.73
CA LEU A 73 -5.59 0.98 6.32
C LEU A 73 -5.62 1.19 7.83
N ASN A 74 -6.69 1.80 8.33
CA ASN A 74 -6.90 2.04 9.74
C ASN A 74 -7.27 0.76 10.51
N VAL A 75 -7.67 -0.33 9.84
CA VAL A 75 -8.14 -1.56 10.51
C VAL A 75 -6.97 -2.47 10.86
N ARG A 76 -6.81 -2.74 12.16
CA ARG A 76 -5.83 -3.69 12.67
C ARG A 76 -6.39 -5.10 12.81
N HIS A 77 -7.62 -5.18 13.32
CA HIS A 77 -8.24 -6.44 13.69
C HIS A 77 -9.76 -6.36 13.60
N ILE A 78 -10.38 -7.48 13.25
CA ILE A 78 -11.83 -7.66 13.22
C ILE A 78 -12.20 -8.71 14.26
N LEU A 79 -13.11 -8.37 15.16
CA LEU A 79 -13.61 -9.27 16.20
C LEU A 79 -15.14 -9.30 16.12
N ILE A 80 -15.70 -10.50 16.03
CA ILE A 80 -17.14 -10.74 16.14
C ILE A 80 -17.39 -11.60 17.36
N MET A 81 -18.34 -11.17 18.18
CA MET A 81 -18.73 -11.86 19.41
C MET A 81 -20.22 -12.13 19.41
N GLU A 82 -20.65 -13.19 20.09
CA GLU A 82 -22.05 -13.39 20.40
C GLU A 82 -22.50 -12.35 21.44
N LYS A 83 -23.68 -11.77 21.25
CA LYS A 83 -24.10 -10.56 21.97
C LYS A 83 -24.38 -10.81 23.45
N GLU A 84 -24.93 -11.95 23.85
CA GLU A 84 -25.31 -12.15 25.25
C GLU A 84 -24.11 -12.61 26.09
N SER A 85 -23.42 -13.63 25.60
CA SER A 85 -22.32 -14.30 26.29
C SER A 85 -20.98 -13.57 26.16
N GLY A 86 -20.79 -12.75 25.12
CA GLY A 86 -19.50 -12.17 24.78
C GLY A 86 -18.50 -13.17 24.19
N LEU A 87 -18.94 -14.42 23.92
CA LEU A 87 -18.07 -15.45 23.35
C LEU A 87 -17.64 -15.07 21.94
N ARG A 88 -16.35 -15.27 21.66
CA ARG A 88 -15.75 -15.00 20.36
C ARG A 88 -16.28 -15.96 19.30
N LEU A 89 -16.85 -15.39 18.25
CA LEU A 89 -17.28 -16.10 17.04
C LEU A 89 -16.18 -16.06 15.98
N LEU A 90 -15.58 -14.88 15.78
CA LEU A 90 -14.56 -14.66 14.78
C LEU A 90 -13.51 -13.69 15.28
N SER A 91 -12.25 -13.96 14.97
CA SER A 91 -11.15 -13.04 15.19
C SER A 91 -10.20 -13.12 14.00
N TYR A 92 -10.02 -11.98 13.33
CA TYR A 92 -9.20 -11.88 12.14
C TYR A 92 -8.24 -10.71 12.25
N SER A 93 -6.95 -11.01 12.27
CA SER A 93 -5.87 -10.04 12.32
C SER A 93 -5.50 -9.62 10.90
N ILE A 94 -5.49 -8.31 10.65
CA ILE A 94 -5.13 -7.71 9.35
C ILE A 94 -3.70 -7.19 9.42
N SER A 95 -3.38 -6.49 10.51
CA SER A 95 -2.02 -6.11 10.88
C SER A 95 -1.47 -7.12 11.86
N GLY A 96 -0.24 -7.61 11.67
CA GLY A 96 0.40 -8.62 12.54
C GLY A 96 0.69 -8.19 13.99
N ALA A 97 -0.01 -7.17 14.51
CA ALA A 97 -0.04 -6.87 15.93
C ALA A 97 -0.80 -7.98 16.67
N GLU A 98 -0.13 -8.61 17.63
CA GLU A 98 -0.72 -9.61 18.51
C GLU A 98 -1.69 -8.93 19.48
N VAL A 99 -2.98 -9.05 19.18
CA VAL A 99 -4.05 -8.73 20.13
C VAL A 99 -4.57 -10.05 20.67
N ASP A 100 -4.53 -10.23 22.00
CA ASP A 100 -5.22 -11.35 22.64
C ASP A 100 -6.74 -11.13 22.51
N PRO A 101 -7.42 -11.88 21.63
CA PRO A 101 -8.80 -11.63 21.32
C PRO A 101 -9.74 -12.07 22.45
N ASP A 102 -9.31 -13.02 23.29
CA ASP A 102 -10.12 -13.54 24.39
C ASP A 102 -10.10 -12.53 25.55
N LEU A 103 -8.93 -11.99 25.89
CA LEU A 103 -8.81 -10.89 26.85
C LEU A 103 -9.62 -9.66 26.40
N LEU A 104 -9.50 -9.29 25.12
CA LEU A 104 -10.23 -8.16 24.56
C LEU A 104 -11.73 -8.38 24.59
N SER A 105 -12.22 -9.58 24.26
CA SER A 105 -13.65 -9.87 24.32
C SER A 105 -14.22 -9.75 25.74
N GLY A 106 -13.51 -10.27 26.75
CA GLY A 106 -13.94 -10.16 28.15
C GLY A 106 -13.96 -8.70 28.62
N PHE A 107 -12.95 -7.94 28.22
CA PHE A 107 -12.88 -6.52 28.52
C PHE A 107 -14.03 -5.73 27.87
N ILE A 108 -14.32 -5.97 26.58
CA ILE A 108 -15.44 -5.33 25.88
C ILE A 108 -16.77 -5.69 26.53
N GLN A 109 -17.00 -6.97 26.84
CA GLN A 109 -18.23 -7.45 27.48
C GLN A 109 -18.48 -6.73 28.81
N ALA A 110 -17.45 -6.59 29.64
CA ALA A 110 -17.56 -5.89 30.92
C ALA A 110 -17.97 -4.42 30.72
N ASN A 111 -17.29 -3.68 29.84
CA ASN A 111 -17.58 -2.27 29.59
C ASN A 111 -19.00 -2.04 29.05
N VAL A 112 -19.44 -2.88 28.09
CA VAL A 112 -20.81 -2.79 27.55
C VAL A 112 -21.84 -3.08 28.64
N THR A 113 -21.62 -4.09 29.49
CA THR A 113 -22.53 -4.43 30.59
C THR A 113 -22.71 -3.26 31.55
N PHE A 114 -21.61 -2.60 31.96
CA PHE A 114 -21.67 -1.41 32.81
C PHE A 114 -22.43 -0.25 32.15
N SER A 115 -22.16 0.00 30.87
CA SER A 115 -22.82 1.08 30.12
C SER A 115 -24.32 0.82 29.92
N GLU A 116 -24.73 -0.44 29.73
CA GLU A 116 -26.13 -0.83 29.58
C GLU A 116 -26.87 -0.82 30.94
N SER A 117 -26.20 -1.12 32.05
CA SER A 117 -26.81 -1.08 33.38
C SER A 117 -27.17 0.32 33.87
N ASP A 118 -26.42 1.36 33.47
CA ASP A 118 -26.70 2.74 33.85
C ASP A 118 -27.90 3.34 33.06
N ASN A 119 -28.21 2.80 31.89
CA ASN A 119 -29.31 3.25 31.04
C ASN A 119 -30.70 2.75 31.48
N VAL A 120 -30.79 1.96 32.56
CA VAL A 120 -32.05 1.46 33.14
C VAL A 120 -32.94 2.60 33.69
N SER A 121 -32.39 3.82 33.84
CA SER A 121 -33.12 5.00 34.34
C SER A 121 -33.81 5.85 33.26
N LEU A 122 -33.61 5.57 31.96
CA LEU A 122 -34.21 6.35 30.86
C LEU A 122 -35.14 5.47 30.00
N LYS A 123 -36.24 4.97 30.60
CA LYS A 123 -37.31 4.20 29.95
C LYS A 123 -38.22 5.04 29.02
N GLY A 124 -37.63 5.85 28.14
CA GLY A 124 -38.37 6.83 27.32
C GLY A 124 -38.38 6.60 25.80
N SER A 125 -37.39 5.93 25.23
CA SER A 125 -37.31 5.80 23.76
C SER A 125 -36.54 4.56 23.32
N GLU A 126 -37.25 3.44 23.13
CA GLU A 126 -36.70 2.20 22.54
C GLU A 126 -36.12 2.40 21.13
N TYR A 127 -36.39 3.54 20.48
CA TYR A 127 -35.96 3.85 19.12
C TYR A 127 -34.62 4.60 19.00
N THR A 128 -34.04 5.12 20.09
CA THR A 128 -32.78 5.91 19.99
C THR A 128 -31.50 5.09 20.19
N ASN A 129 -31.57 3.89 20.78
CA ASN A 129 -30.36 3.12 21.11
C ASN A 129 -29.86 2.19 19.99
N ASN A 130 -30.69 1.85 18.99
CA ASN A 130 -30.28 0.88 17.97
C ASN A 130 -29.24 1.40 16.97
N ASN A 131 -29.00 2.72 16.89
CA ASN A 131 -28.03 3.30 15.96
C ASN A 131 -26.73 3.79 16.62
N GLN A 132 -26.62 3.77 17.94
CA GLN A 132 -25.41 4.22 18.62
C GLN A 132 -24.24 3.24 18.44
N PHE A 133 -23.07 3.78 18.13
CA PHE A 133 -21.78 3.08 18.16
C PHE A 133 -21.13 3.32 19.52
N TYR A 134 -20.40 2.33 20.00
CA TYR A 134 -19.52 2.48 21.15
C TYR A 134 -18.10 2.72 20.63
N ASP A 135 -17.54 3.88 20.96
CA ASP A 135 -16.16 4.23 20.65
C ASP A 135 -15.34 4.17 21.93
N LEU A 136 -14.42 3.21 22.00
CA LEU A 136 -13.52 3.07 23.13
C LEU A 136 -12.10 3.45 22.69
N GLN A 137 -11.49 4.42 23.34
CA GLN A 137 -10.15 4.90 23.02
C GLN A 137 -9.14 4.36 24.04
N TYR A 138 -8.11 3.62 23.58
CA TYR A 138 -7.07 3.03 24.43
C TYR A 138 -5.70 3.39 23.91
N GLN A 139 -4.93 4.19 24.65
CA GLN A 139 -3.52 4.53 24.35
C GLN A 139 -3.21 4.69 22.85
N ASN A 140 -2.87 3.58 22.17
CA ASN A 140 -2.40 3.50 20.79
C ASN A 140 -3.41 2.90 19.79
N PHE A 141 -4.66 2.63 20.18
CA PHE A 141 -5.71 2.12 19.30
C PHE A 141 -7.12 2.56 19.75
N ASN A 142 -8.09 2.42 18.86
CA ASN A 142 -9.49 2.69 19.08
C ASN A 142 -10.29 1.42 18.81
N ILE A 143 -11.39 1.23 19.52
CA ILE A 143 -12.34 0.15 19.26
C ILE A 143 -13.65 0.79 18.81
N LEU A 144 -14.04 0.50 17.57
CA LEU A 144 -15.38 0.79 17.08
C LEU A 144 -16.23 -0.46 17.30
N LEU A 145 -17.27 -0.35 18.14
CA LEU A 145 -18.16 -1.45 18.44
C LEU A 145 -19.60 -1.11 18.06
N LYS A 146 -20.26 -2.07 17.42
CA LYS A 146 -21.69 -2.01 17.12
C LYS A 146 -22.42 -3.28 17.56
N ASN A 147 -23.48 -3.08 18.34
CA ASN A 147 -24.40 -4.14 18.71
C ASN A 147 -25.37 -4.43 17.55
N GLY A 148 -25.43 -5.69 17.13
CA GLY A 148 -26.48 -6.22 16.27
C GLY A 148 -27.63 -6.84 17.07
N ARG A 149 -28.42 -7.68 16.39
CA ARG A 149 -29.49 -8.45 17.03
C ARG A 149 -28.92 -9.65 17.80
N PHE A 150 -27.93 -10.33 17.25
CA PHE A 150 -27.35 -11.57 17.76
C PHE A 150 -25.85 -11.48 18.02
N ILE A 151 -25.16 -10.56 17.36
CA ILE A 151 -23.70 -10.41 17.48
C ILE A 151 -23.29 -8.99 17.88
N ARG A 152 -22.05 -8.85 18.35
CA ARG A 152 -21.33 -7.58 18.41
C ARG A 152 -20.24 -7.59 17.36
N PHE A 153 -20.22 -6.54 16.53
CA PHE A 153 -19.19 -6.34 15.52
C PHE A 153 -18.21 -5.30 16.01
N CYS A 154 -16.93 -5.68 16.11
CA CYS A 154 -15.88 -4.84 16.66
C CYS A 154 -14.74 -4.70 15.65
N LEU A 155 -14.32 -3.47 15.44
CA LEU A 155 -13.11 -3.16 14.69
C LEU A 155 -12.10 -2.51 15.61
N ILE A 156 -10.89 -3.05 15.62
CA ILE A 156 -9.75 -2.44 16.29
C ILE A 156 -9.02 -1.59 15.26
N LEU A 157 -8.87 -0.32 15.59
CA LEU A 157 -8.43 0.71 14.66
C LEU A 157 -7.21 1.45 15.20
N ASP A 158 -6.33 1.91 14.32
CA ASP A 158 -5.24 2.81 14.67
C ASP A 158 -5.75 4.17 15.17
N GLN A 159 -6.76 4.69 14.48
CA GLN A 159 -7.39 6.00 14.67
C GLN A 159 -8.91 5.83 14.75
N LYS A 160 -9.63 6.90 15.12
CA LYS A 160 -11.10 6.86 15.18
C LYS A 160 -11.70 6.53 13.80
N ALA A 161 -12.80 5.78 13.81
CA ALA A 161 -13.53 5.43 12.58
C ALA A 161 -14.12 6.68 11.91
N SER A 162 -14.06 6.72 10.57
CA SER A 162 -14.79 7.70 9.79
C SER A 162 -16.30 7.40 9.81
N GLU A 163 -17.12 8.40 9.46
CA GLU A 163 -18.58 8.19 9.32
C GLU A 163 -18.92 7.20 8.20
N ASN A 164 -18.14 7.20 7.11
CA ASN A 164 -18.31 6.24 6.01
C ASN A 164 -18.09 4.80 6.50
N MET A 165 -17.04 4.60 7.30
CA MET A 165 -16.73 3.31 7.88
C MET A 165 -17.82 2.85 8.86
N ARG A 166 -18.41 3.75 9.65
CA ARG A 166 -19.57 3.44 10.50
C ARG A 166 -20.76 2.96 9.68
N VAL A 167 -21.08 3.66 8.59
CA VAL A 167 -22.16 3.28 7.67
C VAL A 167 -21.89 1.90 7.06
N ASP A 168 -20.66 1.65 6.61
CA ASP A 168 -20.25 0.36 6.04
C ASP A 168 -20.33 -0.76 7.08
N VAL A 169 -19.88 -0.53 8.32
CA VAL A 169 -19.99 -1.51 9.43
C VAL A 169 -21.44 -1.82 9.75
N LEU A 170 -22.32 -0.80 9.82
CA LEU A 170 -23.74 -1.01 10.08
C LEU A 170 -24.38 -1.87 9.00
N LYS A 171 -24.09 -1.56 7.73
CA LYS A 171 -24.57 -2.33 6.59
C LYS A 171 -24.06 -3.78 6.61
N VAL A 172 -22.76 -3.95 6.82
CA VAL A 172 -22.14 -5.29 6.90
C VAL A 172 -22.70 -6.09 8.06
N LEU A 173 -22.91 -5.49 9.22
CA LEU A 173 -23.51 -6.14 10.39
C LEU A 173 -24.89 -6.72 10.06
N HIS A 174 -25.78 -5.91 9.45
CA HIS A 174 -27.12 -6.37 9.08
C HIS A 174 -27.07 -7.50 8.05
N GLU A 175 -26.34 -7.30 6.96
CA GLU A 175 -26.23 -8.34 5.92
C GLU A 175 -25.55 -9.62 6.45
N PHE A 176 -24.59 -9.49 7.37
CA PHE A 176 -23.90 -10.62 8.01
C PHE A 176 -24.85 -11.43 8.88
N GLU A 177 -25.64 -10.78 9.74
CA GLU A 177 -26.61 -11.47 10.60
C GLU A 177 -27.67 -12.20 9.78
N GLU A 178 -28.16 -11.60 8.70
CA GLU A 178 -29.11 -12.25 7.80
C GLU A 178 -28.49 -13.47 7.11
N LYS A 179 -27.30 -13.30 6.52
CA LYS A 179 -26.62 -14.36 5.77
C LYS A 179 -26.22 -15.54 6.64
N PHE A 180 -25.74 -15.27 7.86
CA PHE A 180 -25.19 -16.30 8.75
C PHE A 180 -26.11 -16.64 9.93
N HIS A 181 -27.37 -16.19 9.90
CA HIS A 181 -28.35 -16.38 10.98
C HIS A 181 -28.38 -17.82 11.52
N LYS A 182 -28.49 -18.82 10.62
CA LYS A 182 -28.55 -20.24 11.01
C LYS A 182 -27.30 -20.70 11.76
N LYS A 183 -26.11 -20.26 11.31
CA LYS A 183 -24.83 -20.61 11.95
C LYS A 183 -24.71 -19.99 13.33
N ILE A 184 -25.07 -18.72 13.47
CA ILE A 184 -25.07 -17.98 14.75
C ILE A 184 -26.04 -18.65 15.75
N MET A 185 -27.26 -18.97 15.31
CA MET A 185 -28.25 -19.62 16.17
C MET A 185 -27.86 -21.05 16.54
N ASN A 186 -27.19 -21.78 15.64
CA ASN A 186 -26.69 -23.12 15.95
C ASN A 186 -25.58 -23.06 17.02
N PHE A 187 -24.68 -22.09 16.93
CA PHE A 187 -23.67 -21.88 17.96
C PHE A 187 -24.27 -21.56 19.31
N LYS A 188 -25.29 -20.70 19.36
CA LYS A 188 -26.00 -20.40 20.60
C LYS A 188 -26.58 -21.66 21.28
N LYS A 189 -26.99 -22.65 20.48
CA LYS A 189 -27.57 -23.91 20.99
C LYS A 189 -26.53 -24.97 21.36
N THR A 190 -25.45 -25.06 20.59
CA THR A 190 -24.52 -26.20 20.64
C THR A 190 -23.14 -25.84 21.16
N GLY A 191 -22.78 -24.56 21.18
CA GLY A 191 -21.42 -24.07 21.44
C GLY A 191 -20.42 -24.34 20.31
N ILE A 192 -20.83 -25.01 19.22
CA ILE A 192 -19.96 -25.36 18.09
C ILE A 192 -20.14 -24.31 16.99
N PHE A 193 -19.05 -23.66 16.58
CA PHE A 193 -19.06 -22.64 15.53
C PHE A 193 -18.23 -23.06 14.32
N ASP A 194 -18.80 -22.87 13.13
CA ASP A 194 -18.10 -23.00 11.87
C ASP A 194 -17.98 -21.63 11.19
N SER A 195 -16.78 -21.05 11.25
CA SER A 195 -16.44 -19.75 10.68
C SER A 195 -16.22 -19.75 9.16
N ASN A 196 -16.37 -20.90 8.48
CA ASN A 196 -16.16 -21.00 7.04
C ASN A 196 -16.93 -19.92 6.27
N ASN A 197 -16.22 -19.25 5.36
CA ASN A 197 -16.66 -18.17 4.46
C ASN A 197 -17.09 -16.85 5.15
N MET A 198 -17.02 -16.74 6.48
CA MET A 198 -17.36 -15.49 7.19
C MET A 198 -16.29 -14.43 7.01
N ILE A 199 -15.02 -14.82 7.15
CA ILE A 199 -13.87 -13.90 6.98
C ILE A 199 -13.88 -13.35 5.55
N GLU A 200 -13.94 -14.22 4.55
CA GLU A 200 -13.96 -13.83 3.14
C GLU A 200 -15.09 -12.84 2.83
N TYR A 201 -16.28 -13.09 3.40
CA TYR A 201 -17.42 -12.20 3.24
C TYR A 201 -17.17 -10.80 3.84
N ILE A 202 -16.62 -10.72 5.06
CA ILE A 202 -16.31 -9.44 5.70
C ILE A 202 -15.20 -8.72 4.94
N VAL A 203 -14.15 -9.44 4.57
CA VAL A 203 -13.00 -8.92 3.83
C VAL A 203 -13.43 -8.33 2.49
N ASP A 204 -14.31 -9.02 1.74
CA ASP A 204 -14.83 -8.48 0.48
C ASP A 204 -15.76 -7.28 0.70
N LYS A 205 -16.67 -7.36 1.67
CA LYS A 205 -17.69 -6.32 1.88
C LYS A 205 -17.10 -5.01 2.41
N LEU A 206 -16.16 -5.09 3.35
CA LEU A 206 -15.41 -3.93 3.85
C LEU A 206 -14.21 -3.57 2.95
N LYS A 207 -13.96 -4.32 1.87
CA LYS A 207 -12.81 -4.14 0.97
C LYS A 207 -11.45 -4.13 1.69
N ILE A 208 -11.35 -4.98 2.72
CA ILE A 208 -10.11 -5.19 3.48
C ILE A 208 -8.98 -5.74 2.60
N ASN A 209 -9.35 -6.46 1.54
CA ASN A 209 -8.41 -6.96 0.56
C ASN A 209 -7.53 -5.88 -0.10
N LEU A 210 -7.89 -4.59 -0.06
CA LEU A 210 -7.06 -3.49 -0.56
C LEU A 210 -5.73 -3.31 0.20
N VAL A 211 -5.61 -3.80 1.43
CA VAL A 211 -4.36 -3.72 2.22
C VAL A 211 -3.56 -5.02 2.20
N PHE A 212 -4.05 -6.04 1.51
CA PHE A 212 -3.34 -7.30 1.39
C PHE A 212 -2.15 -7.17 0.42
N PRO A 213 -1.19 -8.11 0.50
CA PRO A 213 -0.20 -8.29 -0.55
C PRO A 213 -0.89 -8.55 -1.89
N MET A 214 -0.37 -7.94 -2.93
CA MET A 214 -0.91 -7.95 -4.28
C MET A 214 0.07 -8.62 -5.24
N SER A 215 -0.48 -9.16 -6.31
CA SER A 215 0.24 -9.59 -7.50
C SER A 215 -0.50 -9.16 -8.76
N LEU A 216 0.13 -9.39 -9.92
CA LEU A 216 -0.50 -9.21 -11.21
C LEU A 216 -1.11 -10.53 -11.68
N THR A 217 -2.25 -10.45 -12.36
CA THR A 217 -2.80 -11.60 -13.07
C THR A 217 -1.81 -12.11 -14.13
N GLN A 218 -1.78 -13.43 -14.34
CA GLN A 218 -0.94 -14.05 -15.37
C GLN A 218 -1.45 -13.78 -16.79
N SER A 219 -2.74 -13.44 -16.93
CA SER A 219 -3.38 -13.18 -18.22
C SER A 219 -4.29 -11.97 -18.12
N ILE A 220 -4.03 -10.96 -18.96
CA ILE A 220 -4.88 -9.78 -19.14
C ILE A 220 -5.64 -9.94 -20.46
N ALA A 221 -6.95 -9.70 -20.45
CA ALA A 221 -7.75 -9.77 -21.68
C ALA A 221 -7.29 -8.71 -22.69
N PRO A 222 -7.40 -8.96 -24.01
CA PRO A 222 -6.97 -7.99 -25.03
C PRO A 222 -7.63 -6.61 -24.88
N ASP A 223 -8.94 -6.57 -24.61
CA ASP A 223 -9.69 -5.33 -24.43
C ASP A 223 -9.20 -4.53 -23.22
N ASP A 224 -8.88 -5.22 -22.12
CA ASP A 224 -8.30 -4.60 -20.93
C ASP A 224 -6.91 -4.04 -21.21
N LEU A 225 -6.10 -4.79 -21.97
CA LEU A 225 -4.77 -4.36 -22.37
C LEU A 225 -4.82 -3.11 -23.27
N GLU A 226 -5.77 -3.04 -24.21
CA GLU A 226 -5.98 -1.85 -25.04
C GLU A 226 -6.38 -0.62 -24.20
N ARG A 227 -7.31 -0.80 -23.25
CA ARG A 227 -7.73 0.28 -22.34
C ARG A 227 -6.58 0.79 -21.47
N ILE A 228 -5.83 -0.14 -20.87
CA ILE A 228 -4.60 0.17 -20.13
C ILE A 228 -3.64 0.92 -21.06
N ASN A 229 -3.53 0.49 -22.32
CA ASN A 229 -2.62 1.10 -23.27
C ASN A 229 -3.02 2.52 -23.71
N GLN A 230 -4.26 2.93 -23.48
CA GLN A 230 -4.71 4.30 -23.70
C GLN A 230 -4.48 5.19 -22.47
N ASN A 231 -4.43 4.62 -21.27
CA ASN A 231 -4.24 5.34 -20.01
C ASN A 231 -2.77 5.28 -19.53
N GLN A 232 -2.07 6.41 -19.65
CA GLN A 232 -0.66 6.51 -19.27
C GLN A 232 -0.43 6.17 -17.78
N ILE A 233 -1.33 6.59 -16.88
CA ILE A 233 -1.20 6.33 -15.44
C ILE A 233 -1.31 4.81 -15.17
N GLN A 234 -2.27 4.12 -15.81
CA GLN A 234 -2.40 2.67 -15.66
C GLN A 234 -1.19 1.91 -16.20
N LYS A 235 -0.62 2.33 -17.34
CA LYS A 235 0.67 1.78 -17.82
C LYS A 235 1.77 1.94 -16.79
N ALA A 236 1.86 3.11 -16.16
CA ALA A 236 2.85 3.39 -15.12
C ALA A 236 2.69 2.44 -13.93
N ILE A 237 1.45 2.27 -13.48
CA ILE A 237 1.09 1.42 -12.36
C ILE A 237 1.52 -0.02 -12.64
N ILE A 238 1.16 -0.59 -13.79
CA ILE A 238 1.49 -1.98 -14.14
C ILE A 238 3.00 -2.19 -14.23
N ARG A 239 3.72 -1.31 -14.92
CA ARG A 239 5.18 -1.45 -15.04
C ARG A 239 5.90 -1.32 -13.71
N LEU A 240 5.45 -0.41 -12.84
CA LEU A 240 6.01 -0.29 -11.49
C LEU A 240 5.66 -1.50 -10.62
N ALA A 241 4.48 -2.10 -10.82
CA ALA A 241 4.13 -3.36 -10.20
C ALA A 241 5.03 -4.50 -10.70
N GLU A 242 5.29 -4.60 -12.00
CA GLU A 242 6.26 -5.56 -12.57
C GLU A 242 7.67 -5.35 -12.00
N GLU A 243 8.17 -4.11 -11.94
CA GLU A 243 9.48 -3.79 -11.34
C GLU A 243 9.54 -4.19 -9.86
N LEU A 244 8.45 -3.99 -9.11
CA LEU A 244 8.34 -4.46 -7.73
C LEU A 244 8.38 -5.98 -7.67
N LEU A 245 7.67 -6.67 -8.57
CA LEU A 245 7.57 -8.13 -8.63
C LEU A 245 8.90 -8.80 -9.02
N LEU A 246 9.78 -8.12 -9.76
CA LEU A 246 11.15 -8.60 -10.02
C LEU A 246 12.00 -8.68 -8.75
N THR A 247 11.72 -7.82 -7.76
CA THR A 247 12.49 -7.75 -6.52
C THR A 247 11.85 -8.49 -5.34
N LYS A 248 10.53 -8.66 -5.37
CA LYS A 248 9.73 -9.26 -4.31
C LYS A 248 8.59 -10.05 -4.94
N GLU A 249 8.18 -11.18 -4.36
CA GLU A 249 7.09 -12.00 -4.92
C GLU A 249 5.71 -11.29 -4.89
N VAL A 250 5.56 -10.27 -4.05
CA VAL A 250 4.32 -9.51 -3.83
C VAL A 250 4.61 -8.03 -3.62
N PHE A 251 3.61 -7.18 -3.82
CA PHE A 251 3.68 -5.74 -3.50
C PHE A 251 2.45 -5.29 -2.71
N PHE A 252 2.48 -4.07 -2.17
CA PHE A 252 1.32 -3.47 -1.49
C PHE A 252 0.86 -2.23 -2.26
N ILE A 253 -0.45 -1.97 -2.32
CA ILE A 253 -1.02 -0.80 -3.00
C ILE A 253 -0.37 0.50 -2.51
N TYR A 254 -0.17 0.64 -1.19
CA TYR A 254 0.46 1.82 -0.60
C TYR A 254 1.86 2.10 -1.16
N ASN A 255 2.69 1.06 -1.31
CA ASN A 255 4.04 1.19 -1.85
C ASN A 255 4.03 1.56 -3.34
N LEU A 256 3.10 0.97 -4.09
CA LEU A 256 2.90 1.26 -5.50
C LEU A 256 2.43 2.71 -5.69
N LEU A 257 1.45 3.15 -4.91
CA LEU A 257 0.93 4.53 -4.89
C LEU A 257 2.06 5.55 -4.66
N ILE A 258 2.91 5.34 -3.66
CA ILE A 258 4.06 6.23 -3.39
C ILE A 258 4.99 6.30 -4.59
N LYS A 259 5.33 5.15 -5.19
CA LYS A 259 6.23 5.10 -6.35
C LYS A 259 5.64 5.83 -7.56
N VAL A 260 4.37 5.56 -7.88
CA VAL A 260 3.68 6.19 -9.00
C VAL A 260 3.60 7.70 -8.78
N LYS A 261 3.18 8.15 -7.58
CA LYS A 261 3.09 9.58 -7.23
C LYS A 261 4.41 10.32 -7.44
N ARG A 262 5.54 9.71 -7.08
CA ARG A 262 6.85 10.32 -7.31
C ARG A 262 7.12 10.54 -8.79
N ILE A 263 6.67 9.66 -9.68
CA ILE A 263 6.88 9.79 -11.13
C ILE A 263 5.92 10.82 -11.72
N VAL A 264 4.61 10.55 -11.65
CA VAL A 264 3.59 11.34 -12.35
C VAL A 264 3.29 12.68 -11.68
N ASN A 265 3.54 12.82 -10.38
CA ASN A 265 3.27 14.04 -9.60
C ASN A 265 1.79 14.50 -9.67
N LEU A 266 0.89 13.52 -9.70
CA LEU A 266 -0.54 13.72 -9.60
C LEU A 266 -1.00 13.54 -8.14
N ASP A 267 -2.23 13.95 -7.88
CA ASP A 267 -2.84 13.73 -6.58
C ASP A 267 -2.96 12.23 -6.26
N SER A 268 -2.83 11.88 -4.99
CA SER A 268 -2.87 10.48 -4.56
C SER A 268 -4.24 9.84 -4.84
N SER A 269 -5.33 10.61 -4.75
CA SER A 269 -6.70 10.14 -4.99
C SER A 269 -6.89 9.68 -6.45
N ILE A 270 -6.35 10.44 -7.41
CA ILE A 270 -6.37 10.10 -8.84
C ILE A 270 -5.62 8.79 -9.08
N ILE A 271 -4.40 8.68 -8.57
CA ILE A 271 -3.57 7.48 -8.77
C ILE A 271 -4.21 6.26 -8.12
N LEU A 272 -4.73 6.42 -6.89
CA LEU A 272 -5.41 5.33 -6.18
C LEU A 272 -6.66 4.88 -6.93
N HIS A 273 -7.43 5.81 -7.50
CA HIS A 273 -8.59 5.48 -8.33
C HIS A 273 -8.19 4.59 -9.52
N GLU A 274 -7.10 4.94 -10.22
CA GLU A 274 -6.59 4.11 -11.32
C GLU A 274 -6.11 2.73 -10.84
N ILE A 275 -5.44 2.64 -9.69
CA ILE A 275 -5.07 1.35 -9.07
C ILE A 275 -6.34 0.55 -8.73
N TYR A 276 -7.37 1.21 -8.19
CA TYR A 276 -8.63 0.59 -7.81
C TYR A 276 -9.39 0.06 -9.02
N GLN A 277 -9.37 0.78 -10.14
CA GLN A 277 -9.91 0.26 -11.40
C GLN A 277 -9.17 -1.02 -11.83
N LEU A 278 -7.84 -1.03 -11.82
CA LEU A 278 -7.07 -2.23 -12.17
C LEU A 278 -7.36 -3.40 -11.22
N PHE A 279 -7.62 -3.10 -9.95
CA PHE A 279 -8.04 -4.07 -8.94
C PHE A 279 -9.44 -4.65 -9.22
N GLU A 280 -10.45 -3.80 -9.48
CA GLU A 280 -11.82 -4.24 -9.79
C GLU A 280 -11.88 -5.05 -11.09
N ASN A 281 -11.02 -4.73 -12.07
CA ASN A 281 -10.86 -5.47 -13.31
C ASN A 281 -10.01 -6.76 -13.15
N LYS A 282 -9.61 -7.11 -11.92
CA LYS A 282 -8.81 -8.31 -11.59
C LYS A 282 -7.46 -8.38 -12.31
N ILE A 283 -6.90 -7.23 -12.69
CA ILE A 283 -5.54 -7.11 -13.22
C ILE A 283 -4.55 -7.13 -12.05
N ILE A 284 -4.85 -6.37 -11.01
CA ILE A 284 -4.18 -6.44 -9.71
C ILE A 284 -5.04 -7.33 -8.81
N ILE A 285 -4.47 -8.39 -8.27
CA ILE A 285 -5.19 -9.35 -7.45
C ILE A 285 -4.57 -9.46 -6.05
N PRO A 286 -5.40 -9.51 -4.99
CA PRO A 286 -4.92 -9.74 -3.64
C PRO A 286 -4.53 -11.20 -3.47
N ILE A 287 -3.43 -11.43 -2.76
CA ILE A 287 -3.01 -12.76 -2.30
C ILE A 287 -3.44 -12.87 -0.83
N ASN A 288 -4.10 -13.97 -0.47
CA ASN A 288 -4.53 -14.22 0.89
C ASN A 288 -3.30 -14.19 1.84
N LEU A 289 -3.42 -13.48 2.96
CA LEU A 289 -2.38 -13.38 3.99
C LEU A 289 -1.88 -14.75 4.45
N GLU A 290 -2.76 -15.74 4.59
CA GLU A 290 -2.39 -17.10 4.99
C GLU A 290 -1.49 -17.77 3.95
N ALA A 291 -1.77 -17.57 2.66
CA ALA A 291 -0.93 -18.09 1.58
C ALA A 291 0.45 -17.40 1.58
N VAL A 292 0.52 -16.12 1.92
CA VAL A 292 1.77 -15.37 2.03
C VAL A 292 2.56 -15.78 3.27
N VAL A 293 1.91 -16.02 4.42
CA VAL A 293 2.58 -16.52 5.63
C VAL A 293 3.17 -17.90 5.36
N ASN A 294 2.39 -18.82 4.79
CA ASN A 294 2.89 -20.16 4.41
C ASN A 294 4.05 -20.06 3.41
N GLN A 295 3.96 -19.16 2.41
CA GLN A 295 5.06 -18.92 1.47
C GLN A 295 6.27 -18.27 2.15
N ILE A 296 6.09 -17.37 3.11
CA ILE A 296 7.18 -16.75 3.86
C ILE A 296 7.83 -17.76 4.81
N GLU A 297 7.08 -18.63 5.45
CA GLU A 297 7.60 -19.71 6.33
C GLU A 297 8.37 -20.74 5.50
N MET A 298 7.78 -21.23 4.40
CA MET A 298 8.47 -22.11 3.44
C MET A 298 9.68 -21.41 2.79
N ASN A 299 9.58 -20.12 2.49
CA ASN A 299 10.68 -19.33 1.98
C ASN A 299 11.65 -18.91 3.08
N GLN A 300 11.35 -18.95 4.38
CA GLN A 300 12.31 -18.65 5.45
C GLN A 300 13.26 -19.83 5.63
N GLU A 301 12.76 -21.06 5.53
CA GLU A 301 13.57 -22.27 5.45
C GLU A 301 14.44 -22.29 4.17
N ALA A 302 13.87 -21.95 3.01
CA ALA A 302 14.63 -21.85 1.76
C ALA A 302 15.52 -20.58 1.66
N LYS A 303 15.18 -19.50 2.38
CA LYS A 303 15.99 -18.26 2.48
C LYS A 303 17.12 -18.43 3.48
N PHE A 304 17.07 -19.30 4.48
CA PHE A 304 18.28 -19.63 5.23
C PHE A 304 19.35 -20.26 4.31
N GLU A 305 18.96 -20.98 3.26
CA GLU A 305 19.87 -21.49 2.23
C GLU A 305 20.14 -20.52 1.05
N LYS A 306 19.28 -19.51 0.80
CA LYS A 306 19.44 -18.52 -0.30
C LYS A 306 19.89 -17.12 0.13
N ILE A 307 19.79 -16.74 1.40
CA ILE A 307 20.35 -15.50 1.99
C ILE A 307 21.89 -15.54 1.96
N THR A 308 22.48 -16.72 1.83
CA THR A 308 23.91 -16.90 1.49
C THR A 308 24.23 -16.63 0.01
N LYS A 309 23.24 -16.44 -0.88
CA LYS A 309 23.48 -16.29 -2.33
C LYS A 309 22.98 -15.00 -2.99
N TYR A 310 21.97 -14.29 -2.50
CA TYR A 310 21.54 -13.03 -3.13
C TYR A 310 20.95 -12.00 -2.14
N LYS A 311 21.77 -11.02 -1.72
CA LYS A 311 21.33 -9.77 -1.04
C LYS A 311 21.16 -8.63 -2.07
N PRO A 312 20.08 -7.84 -2.04
CA PRO A 312 19.89 -6.69 -2.93
C PRO A 312 20.73 -5.47 -2.53
N ILE A 313 21.11 -4.68 -3.54
CA ILE A 313 22.10 -3.58 -3.55
C ILE A 313 21.79 -2.40 -2.59
N SER A 314 20.58 -2.27 -2.03
CA SER A 314 20.25 -1.15 -1.14
C SER A 314 20.63 -1.34 0.34
N SER A 315 21.04 -2.53 0.77
CA SER A 315 21.56 -2.75 2.13
C SER A 315 23.06 -2.44 2.27
N ILE A 316 23.73 -1.97 1.21
CA ILE A 316 25.18 -1.71 1.19
C ILE A 316 25.57 -0.37 1.86
N ILE A 317 24.61 0.50 2.17
CA ILE A 317 24.93 1.84 2.71
C ILE A 317 24.93 1.90 4.25
N THR A 318 24.30 0.95 4.94
CA THR A 318 24.29 0.91 6.41
C THR A 318 24.27 -0.52 6.90
N ASN A 319 25.42 -1.20 6.83
CA ASN A 319 25.96 -2.08 7.86
C ASN A 319 27.19 -2.78 7.28
N ASN A 320 28.36 -2.34 7.74
CA ASN A 320 29.63 -3.02 7.57
C ASN A 320 29.57 -4.40 8.25
N SER A 321 29.19 -5.47 7.54
CA SER A 321 29.59 -6.86 7.86
C SER A 321 28.93 -7.86 6.88
N ASP A 322 29.28 -7.79 5.61
CA ASP A 322 29.23 -9.00 4.76
C ASP A 322 30.66 -9.29 4.32
N SER A 323 31.46 -9.68 5.31
CA SER A 323 32.64 -10.48 5.06
C SER A 323 32.15 -11.84 4.55
N GLU A 324 32.39 -12.14 3.27
CA GLU A 324 32.88 -13.49 2.99
C GLU A 324 34.12 -13.61 3.88
N ASP A 325 33.97 -14.29 5.03
CA ASP A 325 35.01 -14.48 6.05
C ASP A 325 36.18 -15.24 5.41
N PHE A 326 37.04 -14.49 4.72
CA PHE A 326 38.44 -14.83 4.62
C PHE A 326 38.94 -14.82 6.05
N LYS A 327 39.04 -16.01 6.66
CA LYS A 327 39.71 -16.20 7.95
C LYS A 327 41.19 -15.88 7.74
N ILE A 328 41.54 -14.60 7.84
CA ILE A 328 42.90 -14.08 7.66
C ILE A 328 43.69 -14.11 8.97
N LYS A 329 43.05 -14.52 10.08
CA LYS A 329 43.59 -14.39 11.45
C LYS A 329 44.96 -15.04 11.71
N ASP A 330 45.49 -15.87 10.81
CA ASP A 330 46.79 -16.55 10.99
C ASP A 330 47.80 -16.33 9.84
N LEU A 331 47.58 -15.36 8.93
CA LEU A 331 48.52 -15.09 7.83
C LEU A 331 49.68 -14.18 8.28
N ASP A 332 50.90 -14.50 7.87
CA ASP A 332 52.03 -13.59 8.04
C ASP A 332 51.91 -12.37 7.09
N LYS A 333 52.60 -11.28 7.44
CA LYS A 333 52.55 -10.01 6.69
C LYS A 333 52.94 -10.16 5.21
N ASN A 334 53.86 -11.05 4.86
CA ASN A 334 54.29 -11.24 3.46
C ASN A 334 53.22 -11.99 2.65
N SER A 335 52.56 -12.96 3.27
CA SER A 335 51.42 -13.64 2.66
C SER A 335 50.25 -12.68 2.42
N ALA A 336 49.96 -11.78 3.37
CA ALA A 336 48.95 -10.74 3.20
C ALA A 336 49.26 -9.80 2.02
N ILE A 337 50.51 -9.37 1.85
CA ILE A 337 50.95 -8.57 0.70
C ILE A 337 50.74 -9.32 -0.62
N THR A 338 50.98 -10.63 -0.64
CA THR A 338 50.77 -11.46 -1.84
C THR A 338 49.30 -11.55 -2.22
N ILE A 339 48.42 -11.74 -1.24
CA ILE A 339 46.95 -11.74 -1.42
C ILE A 339 46.49 -10.38 -1.94
N ILE A 340 46.96 -9.27 -1.36
CA ILE A 340 46.66 -7.92 -1.82
C ILE A 340 47.07 -7.77 -3.30
N LYS A 341 48.28 -8.18 -3.69
CA LYS A 341 48.74 -8.12 -5.09
C LYS A 341 47.87 -8.95 -6.03
N GLU A 342 47.44 -10.14 -5.61
CA GLU A 342 46.57 -10.98 -6.42
C GLU A 342 45.18 -10.34 -6.62
N LEU A 343 44.56 -9.85 -5.54
CA LEU A 343 43.28 -9.13 -5.59
C LEU A 343 43.38 -7.87 -6.45
N MET A 344 44.48 -7.11 -6.30
CA MET A 344 44.76 -5.94 -7.14
C MET A 344 44.89 -6.29 -8.62
N ARG A 345 45.50 -7.44 -8.95
CA ARG A 345 45.61 -7.94 -10.32
C ARG A 345 44.25 -8.37 -10.89
N LYS A 346 43.42 -9.05 -10.09
CA LYS A 346 42.04 -9.43 -10.46
C LYS A 346 41.18 -8.18 -10.71
N GLY A 347 41.21 -7.24 -9.77
CA GLY A 347 40.54 -5.94 -9.90
C GLY A 347 40.96 -5.19 -11.16
N LYS A 348 42.27 -5.14 -11.47
CA LYS A 348 42.78 -4.49 -12.69
C LYS A 348 42.34 -5.19 -13.97
N THR A 349 42.23 -6.52 -13.94
CA THR A 349 41.74 -7.31 -15.08
C THR A 349 40.27 -7.04 -15.32
N ALA A 350 39.46 -7.01 -14.26
CA ALA A 350 38.04 -6.64 -14.32
C ALA A 350 37.84 -5.19 -14.78
N GLU A 351 38.65 -4.23 -14.29
CA GLU A 351 38.62 -2.83 -14.73
C GLU A 351 38.87 -2.72 -16.24
N LYS A 352 39.88 -3.41 -16.77
CA LYS A 352 40.17 -3.44 -18.22
C LYS A 352 39.02 -4.02 -19.04
N ALA A 353 38.26 -4.95 -18.47
CA ALA A 353 37.07 -5.51 -19.08
C ALA A 353 35.81 -4.64 -18.87
N LEU A 354 35.94 -3.44 -18.31
CA LEU A 354 34.84 -2.53 -17.95
C LEU A 354 33.84 -3.12 -16.95
N ALA A 355 34.21 -4.19 -16.24
CA ALA A 355 33.41 -4.82 -15.19
C ALA A 355 33.67 -4.11 -13.85
N TYR A 356 33.31 -2.83 -13.76
CA TYR A 356 33.67 -1.97 -12.62
C TYR A 356 33.15 -2.49 -11.28
N HIS A 357 31.92 -3.01 -11.22
CA HIS A 357 31.40 -3.61 -9.99
C HIS A 357 32.28 -4.75 -9.45
N VAL A 358 32.72 -5.64 -10.35
CA VAL A 358 33.61 -6.77 -10.02
C VAL A 358 34.97 -6.24 -9.57
N ALA A 359 35.51 -5.25 -10.27
CA ALA A 359 36.77 -4.61 -9.90
C ALA A 359 36.70 -3.99 -8.49
N ILE A 360 35.64 -3.23 -8.19
CA ILE A 360 35.40 -2.62 -6.89
C ILE A 360 35.29 -3.69 -5.79
N LYS A 361 34.61 -4.81 -6.04
CA LYS A 361 34.53 -5.94 -5.08
C LYS A 361 35.93 -6.44 -4.72
N ASP A 362 36.78 -6.71 -5.71
CA ASP A 362 38.14 -7.19 -5.46
C ASP A 362 39.04 -6.15 -4.78
N TYR A 363 38.91 -4.87 -5.14
CA TYR A 363 39.63 -3.80 -4.45
C TYR A 363 39.16 -3.58 -3.01
N LYS A 364 37.87 -3.68 -2.71
CA LYS A 364 37.35 -3.61 -1.33
C LYS A 364 37.87 -4.75 -0.47
N ARG A 365 37.99 -5.95 -1.05
CA ARG A 365 38.65 -7.09 -0.38
C ARG A 365 40.11 -6.79 -0.10
N ALA A 366 40.85 -6.28 -1.08
CA ALA A 366 42.25 -5.88 -0.90
C ALA A 366 42.39 -4.83 0.21
N LEU A 367 41.51 -3.81 0.22
CA LEU A 367 41.48 -2.77 1.24
C LEU A 367 41.22 -3.33 2.65
N SER A 368 40.33 -4.31 2.76
CA SER A 368 40.06 -5.00 4.03
C SER A 368 41.32 -5.67 4.58
N VAL A 369 42.04 -6.42 3.74
CA VAL A 369 43.32 -7.04 4.12
C VAL A 369 44.35 -5.97 4.49
N SER A 370 44.49 -4.90 3.70
CA SER A 370 45.43 -3.81 4.00
C SER A 370 45.14 -3.13 5.34
N ARG A 371 43.87 -2.96 5.72
CA ARG A 371 43.45 -2.40 7.02
C ARG A 371 43.80 -3.32 8.19
N GLU A 372 43.56 -4.62 8.05
CA GLU A 372 43.87 -5.62 9.09
C GLU A 372 45.37 -5.62 9.44
N TYR A 373 46.25 -5.43 8.45
CA TYR A 373 47.71 -5.38 8.64
C TYR A 373 48.30 -3.95 8.72
N ASN A 374 47.45 -2.93 8.82
CA ASN A 374 47.85 -1.51 8.95
C ASN A 374 48.84 -1.02 7.87
N LEU A 375 48.64 -1.45 6.62
CA LEU A 375 49.49 -1.11 5.47
C LEU A 375 49.07 0.24 4.87
N LYS A 376 49.51 1.36 5.48
CA LYS A 376 49.05 2.72 5.14
C LYS A 376 49.14 3.08 3.65
N GLU A 377 50.27 2.83 3.00
CA GLU A 377 50.45 3.15 1.58
C GLU A 377 49.47 2.40 0.67
N ASP A 378 49.22 1.11 0.96
CA ASP A 378 48.24 0.31 0.23
C ASP A 378 46.81 0.79 0.52
N ILE A 379 46.49 1.13 1.76
CA ILE A 379 45.18 1.67 2.15
C ILE A 379 44.86 2.92 1.32
N ASP A 380 45.77 3.89 1.25
CA ASP A 380 45.55 5.15 0.54
C ASP A 380 45.41 4.91 -0.97
N LYS A 381 46.32 4.11 -1.54
CA LYS A 381 46.31 3.76 -2.96
C LYS A 381 45.05 3.02 -3.38
N ILE A 382 44.65 2.00 -2.63
CA ILE A 382 43.46 1.19 -2.93
C ILE A 382 42.20 2.02 -2.74
N SER A 383 42.12 2.85 -1.69
CA SER A 383 40.99 3.74 -1.46
C SER A 383 40.80 4.73 -2.61
N HIS A 384 41.89 5.30 -3.14
CA HIS A 384 41.84 6.18 -4.30
C HIS A 384 41.37 5.46 -5.58
N ILE A 385 41.83 4.21 -5.79
CA ILE A 385 41.37 3.38 -6.92
C ILE A 385 39.87 3.09 -6.81
N ILE A 386 39.39 2.68 -5.63
CA ILE A 386 37.95 2.41 -5.38
C ILE A 386 37.13 3.67 -5.68
N LEU A 387 37.53 4.82 -5.15
CA LEU A 387 36.81 6.08 -5.35
C LEU A 387 36.73 6.44 -6.85
N ASN A 388 37.83 6.32 -7.59
CA ASN A 388 37.85 6.59 -9.03
C ASN A 388 36.96 5.62 -9.82
N LEU A 389 36.93 4.35 -9.44
CA LEU A 389 36.07 3.34 -10.09
C LEU A 389 34.60 3.55 -9.77
N GLU A 390 34.24 3.84 -8.52
CA GLU A 390 32.87 4.18 -8.13
C GLU A 390 32.38 5.42 -8.89
N ASN A 391 33.25 6.41 -9.13
CA ASN A 391 32.92 7.56 -9.98
C ASN A 391 32.67 7.16 -11.44
N LYS A 392 33.54 6.32 -12.04
CA LYS A 392 33.36 5.83 -13.42
C LYS A 392 32.08 5.00 -13.56
N GLU A 393 31.79 4.11 -12.61
CA GLU A 393 30.60 3.27 -12.58
C GLU A 393 29.32 4.12 -12.54
N ARG A 394 29.24 5.09 -11.63
CA ARG A 394 28.11 6.03 -11.56
C ARG A 394 27.98 6.87 -12.81
N GLN A 395 29.08 7.21 -13.47
CA GLN A 395 29.06 7.99 -14.71
C GLN A 395 28.51 7.17 -15.89
N LEU A 396 28.90 5.91 -16.01
CA LEU A 396 28.30 4.97 -16.98
C LEU A 396 26.81 4.75 -16.70
N GLU A 397 26.44 4.55 -15.43
CA GLU A 397 25.03 4.38 -15.05
C GLU A 397 24.23 5.64 -15.40
N LEU A 398 24.78 6.83 -15.13
CA LEU A 398 24.18 8.11 -15.51
C LEU A 398 23.96 8.21 -17.02
N GLU A 399 24.98 7.89 -17.84
CA GLU A 399 24.86 7.91 -19.30
C GLU A 399 23.78 6.94 -19.80
N PHE A 400 23.75 5.73 -19.24
CA PHE A 400 22.72 4.74 -19.56
C PHE A 400 21.32 5.25 -19.25
N VAL A 401 21.05 5.73 -18.02
CA VAL A 401 19.72 6.22 -17.65
C VAL A 401 19.32 7.46 -18.44
N MET A 402 20.27 8.35 -18.77
CA MET A 402 19.98 9.53 -19.59
C MET A 402 19.57 9.14 -21.00
N LYS A 403 20.32 8.23 -21.64
CA LYS A 403 20.00 7.71 -22.98
C LYS A 403 18.68 6.93 -23.00
N ALA A 404 18.43 6.10 -21.99
CA ALA A 404 17.18 5.38 -21.85
C ALA A 404 15.99 6.33 -21.68
N GLY A 405 16.14 7.39 -20.88
CA GLY A 405 15.12 8.42 -20.71
C GLY A 405 14.81 9.20 -21.99
N GLU A 406 15.84 9.52 -22.79
CA GLU A 406 15.67 10.18 -24.09
C GLU A 406 14.99 9.28 -25.13
N ASN A 407 15.33 8.01 -25.15
CA ASN A 407 14.67 7.04 -26.04
C ASN A 407 13.20 6.84 -25.66
N ALA A 408 12.90 6.75 -24.37
CA ALA A 408 11.52 6.67 -23.88
C ALA A 408 10.72 7.93 -24.27
N GLU A 409 11.29 9.13 -24.11
CA GLU A 409 10.66 10.40 -24.51
C GLU A 409 10.34 10.43 -26.01
N LYS A 410 11.29 10.03 -26.86
CA LYS A 410 11.11 9.97 -28.33
C LYS A 410 10.01 9.00 -28.76
N ASN A 411 9.80 7.95 -27.98
CA ASN A 411 8.76 6.95 -28.23
C ASN A 411 7.39 7.36 -27.65
N GLY A 412 7.26 8.55 -27.07
CA GLY A 412 6.03 9.01 -26.41
C GLY A 412 5.77 8.36 -25.05
N ASP A 413 6.76 7.69 -24.47
CA ASP A 413 6.68 7.03 -23.16
C ASP A 413 7.15 7.98 -22.06
N TYR A 414 6.35 9.02 -21.84
CA TYR A 414 6.68 10.13 -20.96
C TYR A 414 6.94 9.70 -19.50
N ILE A 415 6.22 8.70 -19.03
CA ILE A 415 6.36 8.19 -17.66
C ILE A 415 7.68 7.46 -17.48
N GLN A 416 8.04 6.58 -18.42
CA GLN A 416 9.31 5.88 -18.36
C GLN A 416 10.48 6.86 -18.51
N SER A 417 10.33 7.87 -19.37
CA SER A 417 11.28 8.96 -19.49
C SER A 417 11.51 9.68 -18.15
N ILE A 418 10.44 10.08 -17.46
CA ILE A 418 10.54 10.70 -16.14
C ILE A 418 11.21 9.75 -15.13
N ASN A 419 10.85 8.46 -15.12
CA ASN A 419 11.45 7.49 -14.19
C ASN A 419 12.98 7.42 -14.37
N PHE A 420 13.45 7.31 -15.62
CA PHE A 420 14.88 7.30 -15.93
C PHE A 420 15.57 8.62 -15.55
N TYR A 421 14.93 9.77 -15.81
CA TYR A 421 15.48 11.06 -15.40
C TYR A 421 15.50 11.25 -13.89
N GLN A 422 14.56 10.67 -13.15
CA GLN A 422 14.61 10.65 -11.68
C GLN A 422 15.73 9.75 -11.15
N LYS A 423 15.98 8.60 -11.78
CA LYS A 423 17.15 7.75 -11.49
C LYS A 423 18.44 8.55 -11.75
N GLY A 424 18.54 9.24 -12.88
CA GLY A 424 19.65 10.13 -13.20
C GLY A 424 19.83 11.28 -12.20
N LEU A 425 18.74 11.90 -11.73
CA LEU A 425 18.79 12.91 -10.67
C LEU A 425 19.37 12.36 -9.37
N LYS A 426 18.95 11.17 -8.93
CA LYS A 426 19.50 10.55 -7.71
C LYS A 426 21.00 10.27 -7.83
N ILE A 427 21.45 9.81 -8.99
CA ILE A 427 22.87 9.59 -9.27
C ILE A 427 23.63 10.92 -9.20
N LEU A 428 23.12 11.98 -9.86
CA LEU A 428 23.69 13.33 -9.81
C LEU A 428 23.70 13.93 -8.40
N GLU A 429 22.64 13.74 -7.62
CA GLU A 429 22.55 14.20 -6.24
C GLU A 429 23.58 13.47 -5.36
N GLY A 430 23.88 12.19 -5.65
CA GLY A 430 24.99 11.46 -5.03
C GLY A 430 26.39 12.03 -5.34
N PHE A 431 26.53 12.84 -6.40
CA PHE A 431 27.76 13.58 -6.71
C PHE A 431 27.84 14.97 -6.06
N LEU A 432 26.76 15.49 -5.45
CA LEU A 432 26.74 16.84 -4.87
C LEU A 432 27.76 17.04 -3.75
N ILE A 433 28.23 15.96 -3.11
CA ILE A 433 29.34 15.98 -2.15
C ILE A 433 30.59 16.61 -2.77
N PHE A 434 30.78 16.46 -4.08
CA PHE A 434 31.94 16.94 -4.82
C PHE A 434 31.66 18.17 -5.69
N ASN A 435 30.40 18.38 -6.12
CA ASN A 435 30.03 19.55 -6.92
C ASN A 435 28.59 20.02 -6.60
N PRO A 436 28.41 20.94 -5.64
CA PRO A 436 27.09 21.40 -5.22
C PRO A 436 26.32 22.22 -6.27
N SER A 437 26.98 22.59 -7.38
CA SER A 437 26.46 23.51 -8.40
C SER A 437 26.22 22.87 -9.77
N ASP A 438 26.10 21.54 -9.83
CA ASP A 438 25.97 20.83 -11.11
C ASP A 438 24.73 21.28 -11.91
N SER A 439 24.99 22.02 -12.99
CA SER A 439 23.96 22.56 -13.88
C SER A 439 23.06 21.47 -14.51
N ARG A 440 23.53 20.22 -14.58
CA ARG A 440 22.76 19.08 -15.09
C ARG A 440 21.55 18.79 -14.22
N ILE A 441 21.64 18.96 -12.90
CA ILE A 441 20.52 18.77 -11.97
C ILE A 441 19.38 19.74 -12.30
N LYS A 442 19.70 21.03 -12.48
CA LYS A 442 18.69 22.05 -12.84
C LYS A 442 18.07 21.77 -14.21
N LYS A 443 18.88 21.37 -15.20
CA LYS A 443 18.40 20.99 -16.53
C LYS A 443 17.45 19.78 -16.47
N LEU A 444 17.81 18.75 -15.70
CA LEU A 444 17.03 17.52 -15.59
C LEU A 444 15.73 17.74 -14.81
N LYS A 445 15.75 18.53 -13.72
CA LYS A 445 14.54 18.97 -13.01
C LYS A 445 13.59 19.73 -13.94
N LYS A 446 14.10 20.70 -14.71
CA LYS A 446 13.30 21.44 -15.71
C LYS A 446 12.72 20.52 -16.78
N LYS A 447 13.50 19.54 -17.26
CA LYS A 447 13.03 18.57 -18.26
C LYS A 447 11.91 17.68 -17.72
N ILE A 448 12.06 17.16 -16.50
CA ILE A 448 11.00 16.38 -15.82
C ILE A 448 9.73 17.21 -15.67
N THR A 449 9.83 18.46 -15.23
CA THR A 449 8.65 19.34 -15.10
C THR A 449 7.95 19.57 -16.44
N LYS A 450 8.71 19.72 -17.53
CA LYS A 450 8.14 19.87 -18.87
C LYS A 450 7.38 18.61 -19.30
N ILE A 451 7.98 17.43 -19.16
CA ILE A 451 7.37 16.16 -19.55
C ILE A 451 6.11 15.87 -18.71
N ARG A 452 6.12 16.22 -17.42
CA ARG A 452 4.93 16.11 -16.56
C ARG A 452 3.76 16.96 -17.00
N ALA A 453 3.99 18.06 -17.72
CA ALA A 453 2.90 18.88 -18.26
C ALA A 453 2.28 18.29 -19.53
N GLU A 454 2.89 17.25 -20.11
CA GLU A 454 2.37 16.50 -21.27
C GLU A 454 1.58 15.24 -20.85
N ILE A 455 1.58 14.89 -19.56
CA ILE A 455 0.79 13.82 -18.95
C ILE A 455 -0.45 14.44 -18.32
#